data_AF-A0A7W7Q8B7-F1
#
_entry.id   AF-A0A7W7Q8B7-F1
#
_cell.length_a   1.000
_cell.length_b   1.000
_cell.length_c   1.000
_cell.angle_alpha   90.00
_cell.angle_beta   90.00
_cell.angle_gamma   90.00
#
_symmetry.space_group_name_H-M   'P 1'
#
loop_
_entity.id
_entity.type
_entity.pdbx_description
1 polymer ?
#
loop_
_entity_poly.entity_id
_entity_poly.type
_entity_poly.pdbx_seq_one_letter_code
_entity_poly.pdbx_strand_id
1 'polypeptide(L)'
;MSTSTARVTTGRPNKIADDADGRFVSRTRIAWLLRMSRLYGQDPELAVARRCATAFPAHQRPVTPSQISRWENGTLPVPYRVIRAYEDLLGLPAGHLTAAVDTVHQVRSVRPGPPRLDRRFTPDARLAGELDDLLDRCVGSAPVRGVDWDAMSARVLAIPHVYLPRPVWSTLVNRLLAEMSVSRGRAYLHRWEALRRLQGHPVARQVIAAAVAEMVADPASQIIVDPLMLLVHDRQSIQLLVDEVAAPTSERTLHAALEVCELAAEAGRFGGEDATTLDVLARAHLADNGLPPHLRRAAADLMSRLTPPGGRAPTGTRGGDQDHTPGRAAAVAALTTSAEAALDVATRGTSAGENRMLTRLVDELLFSQQVDVRLGAAAVLAASPFGTPLADALAGHLAAALSAGDRSPTGEWASALGTIGGAGHRPALEALLAGPVPPAMAVQAAFGLGNLPGRTDPAVLTHAVRRHARAWQRTRRDGAEEVLRALVYAAGMQHATSLLSDVRSRPELPDGVRAAARWWLVRPVSAAAAEG
;
A
#
# COMPACT_ATOMS: atom_id res chain seq x y z
N MET A 1 46.02 18.02 -30.68
CA MET A 1 44.58 18.29 -30.49
C MET A 1 44.04 17.21 -29.57
N SER A 2 43.84 17.56 -28.29
CA SER A 2 43.38 16.64 -27.24
C SER A 2 42.06 17.19 -26.71
N THR A 3 40.96 16.53 -27.04
CA THR A 3 39.61 16.91 -26.61
C THR A 3 39.40 16.47 -25.17
N SER A 4 39.55 17.44 -24.27
CA SER A 4 39.23 17.31 -22.85
C SER A 4 37.75 16.95 -22.68
N THR A 5 37.49 15.75 -22.15
CA THR A 5 36.21 15.35 -21.60
C THR A 5 35.95 16.12 -20.31
N ALA A 6 35.40 17.33 -20.46
CA ALA A 6 34.94 18.13 -19.35
C ALA A 6 33.82 17.38 -18.61
N ARG A 7 34.14 16.78 -17.46
CA ARG A 7 33.16 16.34 -16.46
C ARG A 7 32.32 17.55 -16.07
N VAL A 8 31.06 17.54 -16.50
CA VAL A 8 30.03 18.51 -16.11
C VAL A 8 29.82 18.38 -14.59
N THR A 9 30.52 19.21 -13.83
CA THR A 9 30.39 19.41 -12.39
C THR A 9 29.50 20.64 -12.16
N THR A 10 28.26 20.61 -12.63
CA THR A 10 27.33 21.74 -12.49
C THR A 10 26.36 21.55 -11.31
N GLY A 11 26.48 22.43 -10.31
CA GLY A 11 25.38 22.83 -9.42
C GLY A 11 24.65 21.74 -8.63
N ARG A 12 25.35 20.73 -8.10
CA ARG A 12 24.74 19.65 -7.30
C ARG A 12 24.39 20.14 -5.88
N PRO A 13 23.11 20.07 -5.45
CA PRO A 13 22.74 20.37 -4.08
C PRO A 13 23.35 19.38 -3.08
N ASN A 14 23.77 19.89 -1.92
CA ASN A 14 24.23 19.14 -0.75
C ASN A 14 23.28 17.99 -0.37
N LYS A 15 23.86 16.96 0.30
CA LYS A 15 23.22 15.73 0.79
C LYS A 15 21.74 15.93 1.17
N ILE A 16 20.86 15.04 0.70
CA ILE A 16 19.55 14.85 1.30
C ILE A 16 19.79 14.64 2.80
N ALA A 17 19.09 15.38 3.67
CA ALA A 17 19.26 15.22 5.11
C ALA A 17 19.00 13.75 5.46
N ASP A 18 19.99 13.08 6.07
CA ASP A 18 19.79 11.71 6.54
C ASP A 18 18.69 11.73 7.60
N ASP A 19 17.77 10.78 7.51
CA ASP A 19 16.79 10.52 8.56
C ASP A 19 17.56 10.16 9.84
N ALA A 20 17.71 11.11 10.75
CA ALA A 20 18.42 10.89 12.01
C ALA A 20 17.84 9.66 12.74
N ASP A 21 18.72 8.75 13.17
CA ASP A 21 18.44 7.61 14.04
C ASP A 21 17.27 6.70 13.61
N GLY A 22 17.14 6.43 12.30
CA GLY A 22 16.15 5.47 11.79
C GLY A 22 14.69 5.94 11.85
N ARG A 23 14.42 7.18 12.28
CA ARG A 23 13.07 7.72 12.33
C ARG A 23 12.54 7.96 10.91
N PHE A 24 11.31 7.53 10.64
CA PHE A 24 10.64 7.80 9.37
C PHE A 24 10.38 9.30 9.22
N VAL A 25 10.96 9.95 8.21
CA VAL A 25 10.67 11.37 7.90
C VAL A 25 10.03 11.47 6.51
N SER A 26 8.72 11.73 6.48
CA SER A 26 7.95 11.88 5.22
C SER A 26 8.64 12.84 4.24
N ARG A 27 9.20 13.95 4.76
CA ARG A 27 9.80 15.00 3.95
C ARG A 27 11.02 14.52 3.17
N THR A 28 11.87 13.69 3.76
CA THR A 28 13.08 13.15 3.13
C THR A 28 12.75 12.25 1.96
N ARG A 29 11.72 11.40 2.11
CA ARG A 29 11.25 10.51 1.03
C ARG A 29 10.62 11.27 -0.13
N ILE A 30 9.80 12.27 0.17
CA ILE A 30 9.20 13.14 -0.85
C ILE A 30 10.30 13.86 -1.63
N ALA A 31 11.27 14.42 -0.92
CA ALA A 31 12.42 15.08 -1.52
C ALA A 31 13.24 14.14 -2.42
N TRP A 32 13.54 12.93 -1.92
CA TRP A 32 14.22 11.88 -2.69
C TRP A 32 13.43 11.49 -3.94
N LEU A 33 12.12 11.26 -3.81
CA LEU A 33 11.26 10.87 -4.94
C LEU A 33 11.31 11.91 -6.05
N LEU A 34 11.05 13.19 -5.74
CA LEU A 34 11.07 14.26 -6.75
C LEU A 34 12.44 14.40 -7.41
N ARG A 35 13.51 14.30 -6.61
CA ARG A 35 14.89 14.39 -7.10
C ARG A 35 15.22 13.23 -8.03
N MET A 36 14.91 12.00 -7.66
CA MET A 36 15.16 10.82 -8.49
C MET A 36 14.33 10.85 -9.77
N SER A 37 13.04 11.23 -9.68
CA SER A 37 12.18 11.39 -10.85
C SER A 37 12.72 12.43 -11.84
N ARG A 38 13.37 13.49 -11.35
CA ARG A 38 14.01 14.50 -12.20
C ARG A 38 15.35 14.05 -12.79
N LEU A 39 16.19 13.36 -12.01
CA LEU A 39 17.52 12.92 -12.45
C LEU A 39 17.49 11.72 -13.39
N TYR A 40 16.54 10.81 -13.18
CA TYR A 40 16.40 9.56 -13.93
C TYR A 40 15.11 9.50 -14.74
N GLY A 41 14.44 10.65 -14.90
CA GLY A 41 13.30 10.80 -15.80
C GLY A 41 13.68 10.63 -17.27
N GLN A 42 12.67 10.67 -18.14
CA GLN A 42 12.84 10.48 -19.58
C GLN A 42 13.60 11.63 -20.25
N ASP A 43 13.44 12.86 -19.74
CA ASP A 43 14.10 14.05 -20.29
C ASP A 43 15.39 14.40 -19.51
N PRO A 44 16.58 14.15 -20.10
CA PRO A 44 17.86 14.47 -19.45
C PRO A 44 18.09 15.97 -19.26
N GLU A 45 17.39 16.85 -19.98
CA GLU A 45 17.53 18.30 -19.84
C GLU A 45 17.00 18.77 -18.48
N LEU A 46 15.96 18.12 -17.95
CA LEU A 46 15.37 18.40 -16.64
C LEU A 46 16.28 17.98 -15.47
N ALA A 47 17.26 17.09 -15.71
CA ALA A 47 18.27 16.73 -14.71
C ALA A 47 19.15 17.94 -14.31
N VAL A 48 19.15 19.02 -15.09
CA VAL A 48 19.77 20.30 -14.73
C VAL A 48 18.75 21.20 -14.03
N ALA A 49 18.96 21.49 -12.74
CA ALA A 49 18.02 22.26 -11.91
C ALA A 49 17.65 23.63 -12.51
N ARG A 50 18.59 24.30 -13.21
CA ARG A 50 18.30 25.57 -13.90
C ARG A 50 17.32 25.41 -15.05
N ARG A 51 17.48 24.37 -15.87
CA ARG A 51 16.59 24.09 -17.00
C ARG A 51 15.21 23.65 -16.49
N CYS A 52 15.19 22.83 -15.44
CA CYS A 52 13.95 22.47 -14.77
C CYS A 52 13.20 23.70 -14.25
N ALA A 53 13.88 24.62 -13.54
CA ALA A 53 13.28 25.87 -13.05
C ALA A 53 12.65 26.71 -14.17
N THR A 54 13.32 26.82 -15.32
CA THR A 54 12.78 27.53 -16.49
C THR A 54 11.57 26.83 -17.11
N ALA A 55 11.54 25.50 -17.07
CA ALA A 55 10.45 24.71 -17.66
C ALA A 55 9.15 24.75 -16.84
N PHE A 56 9.22 25.12 -15.55
CA PHE A 56 8.04 25.15 -14.67
C PHE A 56 6.87 25.95 -15.28
N PRO A 57 5.62 25.45 -15.19
CA PRO A 57 4.48 26.08 -15.86
C PRO A 57 4.29 27.54 -15.44
N ALA A 58 3.98 28.41 -16.41
CA ALA A 58 3.85 29.86 -16.20
C ALA A 58 2.73 30.28 -15.22
N HIS A 59 1.72 29.43 -15.03
CA HIS A 59 0.65 29.65 -14.04
C HIS A 59 1.12 29.42 -12.59
N GLN A 60 2.33 28.87 -12.40
CA GLN A 60 3.00 28.88 -11.11
C GLN A 60 3.76 30.19 -10.93
N ARG A 61 3.91 30.63 -9.68
CA ARG A 61 4.86 31.71 -9.38
C ARG A 61 6.26 31.29 -9.86
N PRO A 62 7.08 32.20 -10.40
CA PRO A 62 8.41 31.86 -10.90
C PRO A 62 9.20 31.01 -9.90
N VAL A 63 9.61 29.82 -10.33
CA VAL A 63 10.38 28.88 -9.54
C VAL A 63 11.86 29.10 -9.82
N THR A 64 12.66 29.24 -8.77
CA THR A 64 14.12 29.40 -8.87
C THR A 64 14.84 28.06 -8.64
N PRO A 65 16.06 27.87 -9.18
CA PRO A 65 16.84 26.65 -8.93
C PRO A 65 17.08 26.39 -7.44
N SER A 66 17.24 27.45 -6.63
CA SER A 66 17.39 27.36 -5.17
C SER A 66 16.11 26.92 -4.45
N GLN A 67 14.92 27.12 -5.03
CA GLN A 67 13.68 26.56 -4.49
C GLN A 67 13.59 25.06 -4.78
N ILE A 68 13.88 24.65 -6.02
CA ILE A 68 13.97 23.23 -6.41
C ILE A 68 14.93 22.49 -5.49
N SER A 69 16.15 23.01 -5.31
CA SER A 69 17.13 22.43 -4.41
C SER A 69 16.63 22.30 -2.96
N ARG A 70 15.86 23.26 -2.45
CA ARG A 70 15.31 23.18 -1.08
C ARG A 70 14.18 22.16 -0.96
N TRP A 71 13.37 21.97 -2.00
CA TRP A 71 12.36 20.90 -2.05
C TRP A 71 13.03 19.53 -2.14
N GLU A 72 13.99 19.36 -3.04
CA GLU A 72 14.68 18.10 -3.32
C GLU A 72 15.69 17.67 -2.25
N ASN A 73 16.03 18.57 -1.33
CA ASN A 73 16.81 18.26 -0.13
C ASN A 73 15.95 18.14 1.14
N GLY A 74 14.63 18.31 1.03
CA GLY A 74 13.73 18.27 2.19
C GLY A 74 13.93 19.44 3.16
N THR A 75 14.53 20.55 2.73
CA THR A 75 14.65 21.76 3.55
C THR A 75 13.32 22.50 3.65
N LEU A 76 12.50 22.43 2.59
CA LEU A 76 11.15 23.01 2.56
C LEU A 76 10.10 21.92 2.29
N PRO A 77 8.89 22.03 2.86
CA PRO A 77 7.77 21.20 2.42
C PRO A 77 7.42 21.51 0.96
N VAL A 78 7.02 20.49 0.21
CA VAL A 78 6.66 20.63 -1.20
C VAL A 78 5.14 20.80 -1.32
N PRO A 79 4.64 21.94 -1.85
CA PRO A 79 3.21 22.14 -2.01
C PRO A 79 2.59 21.21 -3.06
N TYR A 80 1.30 20.88 -2.91
CA TYR A 80 0.54 20.06 -3.87
C TYR A 80 0.72 20.51 -5.33
N ARG A 81 0.54 21.81 -5.60
CA ARG A 81 0.69 22.36 -6.96
C ARG A 81 2.08 22.12 -7.55
N VAL A 82 3.12 22.09 -6.71
CA VAL A 82 4.49 21.84 -7.18
C VAL A 82 4.64 20.38 -7.59
N ILE A 83 4.11 19.45 -6.79
CA ILE A 83 4.08 18.02 -7.14
C ILE A 83 3.34 17.78 -8.47
N ARG A 84 2.19 18.44 -8.65
CA ARG A 84 1.43 18.41 -9.92
C ARG A 84 2.25 18.93 -11.10
N ALA A 85 2.97 20.04 -10.92
CA ALA A 85 3.88 20.52 -11.97
C ALA A 85 5.02 19.55 -12.26
N TYR A 86 5.59 18.85 -11.26
CA TYR A 86 6.55 17.79 -11.54
C TYR A 86 5.95 16.67 -12.39
N GLU A 87 4.71 16.25 -12.12
CA GLU A 87 4.02 15.26 -12.96
C GLU A 87 3.89 15.75 -14.41
N ASP A 88 3.43 16.97 -14.61
CA ASP A 88 3.27 17.56 -15.95
C ASP A 88 4.62 17.72 -16.67
N LEU A 89 5.65 18.24 -15.99
CA LEU A 89 6.99 18.45 -16.54
C LEU A 89 7.67 17.16 -16.96
N LEU A 90 7.49 16.10 -16.16
CA LEU A 90 8.11 14.81 -16.39
C LEU A 90 7.27 13.90 -17.31
N GLY A 91 6.13 14.39 -17.81
CA GLY A 91 5.20 13.60 -18.63
C GLY A 91 4.60 12.41 -17.88
N LEU A 92 4.51 12.49 -16.54
CA LEU A 92 3.96 11.42 -15.73
C LEU A 92 2.42 11.47 -15.74
N PRO A 93 1.75 10.31 -15.60
CA PRO A 93 0.30 10.29 -15.49
C PRO A 93 -0.19 11.14 -14.30
N ALA A 94 -1.36 11.76 -14.47
CA ALA A 94 -1.97 12.54 -13.41
C ALA A 94 -2.14 11.71 -12.13
N GLY A 95 -1.54 12.20 -11.05
CA GLY A 95 -1.67 11.66 -9.70
C GLY A 95 -0.57 10.68 -9.33
N HIS A 96 0.35 10.40 -10.25
CA HIS A 96 1.44 9.45 -10.07
C HIS A 96 2.32 9.75 -8.86
N LEU A 97 2.85 10.97 -8.76
CA LEU A 97 3.66 11.39 -7.61
C LEU A 97 2.77 11.75 -6.42
N THR A 98 1.61 12.36 -6.69
CA THR A 98 0.63 12.77 -5.69
C THR A 98 0.22 11.60 -4.79
N ALA A 99 -0.15 10.46 -5.37
CA ALA A 99 -0.56 9.27 -4.63
C ALA A 99 0.56 8.77 -3.69
N ALA A 100 1.80 8.73 -4.17
CA ALA A 100 2.94 8.33 -3.35
C ALA A 100 3.21 9.31 -2.21
N VAL A 101 3.09 10.61 -2.46
CA VAL A 101 3.26 11.65 -1.43
C VAL A 101 2.18 11.56 -0.36
N ASP A 102 0.91 11.36 -0.73
CA ASP A 102 -0.17 11.14 0.23
C ASP A 102 0.11 9.90 1.09
N THR A 103 0.46 8.76 0.49
CA THR A 103 0.82 7.53 1.22
C THR A 103 1.98 7.77 2.19
N VAL A 104 3.05 8.46 1.77
CA VAL A 104 4.19 8.79 2.64
C VAL A 104 3.81 9.69 3.81
N HIS A 105 2.83 10.57 3.62
CA HIS A 105 2.30 11.39 4.71
C HIS A 105 1.46 10.59 5.71
N GLN A 106 0.93 9.46 5.29
CA GLN A 106 0.10 8.57 6.08
C GLN A 106 0.89 7.54 6.89
N VAL A 107 2.11 7.17 6.48
CA VAL A 107 2.93 6.22 7.24
C VAL A 107 3.14 6.71 8.67
N ARG A 108 2.89 5.81 9.63
CA ARG A 108 2.86 6.05 11.08
C ARG A 108 1.94 7.20 11.48
N SER A 109 1.00 7.57 10.61
CA SER A 109 0.05 8.64 10.81
C SER A 109 -1.37 8.11 10.68
N VAL A 110 -1.90 7.70 11.82
CA VAL A 110 -3.33 7.43 12.00
C VAL A 110 -4.06 8.71 12.48
N ARG A 111 -3.50 9.89 12.18
CA ARG A 111 -4.04 11.16 12.68
C ARG A 111 -5.37 11.48 11.98
N PRO A 112 -6.45 11.76 12.73
CA PRO A 112 -7.61 12.45 12.20
C PRO A 112 -7.24 13.92 11.98
N GLY A 113 -7.61 14.50 10.85
CA GLY A 113 -7.33 15.89 10.56
C GLY A 113 -7.26 16.20 9.07
N PRO A 114 -7.04 17.47 8.70
CA PRO A 114 -6.91 17.86 7.31
C PRO A 114 -5.74 17.12 6.65
N PRO A 115 -5.84 16.80 5.35
CA PRO A 115 -4.76 16.14 4.63
C PRO A 115 -3.46 16.95 4.76
N ARG A 116 -2.33 16.26 4.97
CA ARG A 116 -1.03 16.93 5.06
C ARG A 116 -0.65 17.62 3.74
N LEU A 117 -1.09 17.03 2.63
CA LEU A 117 -0.96 17.62 1.32
C LEU A 117 -2.16 18.54 1.05
N ASP A 118 -1.99 19.81 1.43
CA ASP A 118 -3.01 20.84 1.31
C ASP A 118 -3.30 21.17 -0.17
N ARG A 119 -4.47 20.72 -0.64
CA ARG A 119 -5.02 20.98 -1.97
C ARG A 119 -5.85 22.27 -1.94
N ARG A 120 -5.25 23.42 -1.62
CA ARG A 120 -5.99 24.70 -1.54
C ARG A 120 -6.72 25.01 -2.85
N PHE A 121 -8.04 25.01 -2.79
CA PHE A 121 -8.88 25.57 -3.84
C PHE A 121 -9.39 26.94 -3.41
N THR A 122 -9.64 27.81 -4.39
CA THR A 122 -10.39 29.05 -4.15
C THR A 122 -11.86 28.71 -4.35
N PRO A 123 -12.74 28.85 -3.33
CA PRO A 123 -14.16 28.60 -3.51
C PRO A 123 -14.75 29.60 -4.51
N ASP A 124 -15.12 29.12 -5.70
CA ASP A 124 -15.76 29.90 -6.76
C ASP A 124 -16.78 29.05 -7.52
N ALA A 125 -17.51 29.66 -8.46
CA ALA A 125 -18.53 28.97 -9.26
C ALA A 125 -17.95 27.85 -10.13
N ARG A 126 -16.67 27.95 -10.51
CA ARG A 126 -15.98 26.93 -11.29
C ARG A 126 -15.72 25.69 -10.45
N LEU A 127 -15.24 25.87 -9.21
CA LEU A 127 -15.03 24.76 -8.27
C LEU A 127 -16.33 24.00 -8.00
N ALA A 128 -17.45 24.71 -7.87
CA ALA A 128 -18.77 24.11 -7.69
C ALA A 128 -19.20 23.28 -8.92
N GLY A 129 -19.11 23.85 -10.13
CA GLY A 129 -19.44 23.11 -11.36
C GLY A 129 -18.56 21.88 -11.59
N GLU A 130 -17.25 21.99 -11.31
CA GLU A 130 -16.34 20.84 -11.38
C GLU A 130 -16.68 19.76 -10.34
N LEU A 131 -17.16 20.15 -9.16
CA LEU A 131 -17.62 19.21 -8.14
C LEU A 131 -18.91 18.51 -8.57
N ASP A 132 -19.89 19.23 -9.11
CA ASP A 132 -21.15 18.64 -9.59
C ASP A 132 -20.89 17.57 -10.66
N ASP A 133 -20.04 17.88 -11.66
CA ASP A 133 -19.62 16.92 -12.69
C ASP A 133 -18.95 15.66 -12.10
N LEU A 134 -18.17 15.83 -11.03
CA LEU A 134 -17.50 14.72 -10.35
C LEU A 134 -18.48 13.90 -9.50
N LEU A 135 -19.42 14.55 -8.83
CA LEU A 135 -20.46 13.89 -8.03
C LEU A 135 -21.37 13.05 -8.92
N ASP A 136 -21.83 13.60 -10.06
CA ASP A 136 -22.67 12.86 -11.02
C ASP A 136 -21.97 11.59 -11.52
N ARG A 137 -20.67 11.69 -11.85
CA ARG A 137 -19.87 10.51 -12.22
C ARG A 137 -19.74 9.49 -11.07
N CYS A 138 -19.48 9.97 -9.86
CA CYS A 138 -19.27 9.12 -8.69
C CYS A 138 -20.56 8.45 -8.19
N VAL A 139 -21.71 9.10 -8.33
CA VAL A 139 -23.02 8.54 -7.95
C VAL A 139 -23.60 7.65 -9.05
N GLY A 140 -23.25 7.88 -10.32
CA GLY A 140 -23.71 7.07 -11.45
C GLY A 140 -23.23 5.61 -11.45
N SER A 141 -23.43 4.91 -12.55
CA SER A 141 -22.96 3.52 -12.75
C SER A 141 -21.69 3.42 -13.60
N ALA A 142 -21.30 4.52 -14.25
CA ALA A 142 -20.15 4.55 -15.16
C ALA A 142 -18.84 4.34 -14.39
N PRO A 143 -17.85 3.65 -14.97
CA PRO A 143 -16.44 3.73 -14.58
C PRO A 143 -15.96 5.06 -13.99
N VAL A 144 -15.40 5.03 -12.79
CA VAL A 144 -14.74 6.20 -12.16
C VAL A 144 -13.28 5.85 -11.93
N ARG A 145 -12.35 6.69 -12.37
CA ARG A 145 -10.91 6.46 -12.15
C ARG A 145 -10.54 6.86 -10.73
N GLY A 146 -9.47 6.28 -10.19
CA GLY A 146 -8.97 6.65 -8.86
C GLY A 146 -8.69 8.16 -8.74
N VAL A 147 -8.08 8.78 -9.76
CA VAL A 147 -7.81 10.24 -9.77
C VAL A 147 -9.09 11.09 -9.72
N ASP A 148 -10.20 10.59 -10.24
CA ASP A 148 -11.48 11.30 -10.19
C ASP A 148 -12.08 11.24 -8.76
N TRP A 149 -11.92 10.10 -8.06
CA TRP A 149 -12.24 10.00 -6.63
C TRP A 149 -11.38 10.92 -5.75
N ASP A 150 -10.07 11.01 -6.05
CA ASP A 150 -9.18 11.96 -5.37
C ASP A 150 -9.62 13.40 -5.59
N ALA A 151 -9.91 13.76 -6.85
CA ALA A 151 -10.36 15.09 -7.24
C ALA A 151 -11.70 15.47 -6.59
N MET A 152 -12.66 14.53 -6.51
CA MET A 152 -13.97 14.72 -5.90
C MET A 152 -13.83 14.97 -4.40
N SER A 153 -13.19 14.04 -3.69
CA SER A 153 -13.05 14.14 -2.22
C SER A 153 -12.27 15.38 -1.78
N ALA A 154 -11.30 15.83 -2.58
CA ALA A 154 -10.58 17.07 -2.33
C ALA A 154 -11.47 18.31 -2.44
N ARG A 155 -12.36 18.39 -3.45
CA ARG A 155 -13.27 19.52 -3.66
C ARG A 155 -14.39 19.57 -2.63
N VAL A 156 -14.94 18.41 -2.27
CA VAL A 156 -15.95 18.27 -1.21
C VAL A 156 -15.50 18.93 0.10
N LEU A 157 -14.24 18.76 0.47
CA LEU A 157 -13.71 19.33 1.72
C LEU A 157 -13.23 20.77 1.59
N ALA A 158 -13.02 21.24 0.36
CA ALA A 158 -12.54 22.59 0.11
C ALA A 158 -13.68 23.62 0.11
N ILE A 159 -14.91 23.19 -0.17
CA ILE A 159 -16.09 24.04 -0.12
C ILE A 159 -16.66 24.02 1.31
N PRO A 160 -16.70 25.16 2.02
CA PRO A 160 -17.35 25.24 3.32
C PRO A 160 -18.83 24.88 3.22
N HIS A 161 -19.34 24.09 4.16
CA HIS A 161 -20.76 23.73 4.27
C HIS A 161 -21.35 22.96 3.06
N VAL A 162 -20.55 22.16 2.34
CA VAL A 162 -21.11 21.20 1.37
C VAL A 162 -22.16 20.33 2.04
N TYR A 163 -23.39 20.43 1.55
CA TYR A 163 -24.50 19.58 1.96
C TYR A 163 -24.78 18.56 0.86
N LEU A 164 -24.60 17.29 1.19
CA LEU A 164 -25.13 16.18 0.40
C LEU A 164 -26.16 15.41 1.25
N PRO A 165 -27.30 15.01 0.67
CA PRO A 165 -28.26 14.15 1.36
C PRO A 165 -27.60 12.85 1.83
N ARG A 166 -28.03 12.32 2.99
CA ARG A 166 -27.50 11.06 3.54
C ARG A 166 -27.51 9.88 2.56
N PRO A 167 -28.55 9.67 1.72
CA PRO A 167 -28.52 8.62 0.70
C PRO A 167 -27.37 8.77 -0.30
N VAL A 168 -27.02 10.00 -0.68
CA VAL A 168 -25.90 10.28 -1.59
C VAL A 168 -24.57 9.92 -0.93
N TRP A 169 -24.40 10.27 0.35
CA TRP A 169 -23.22 9.84 1.12
C TRP A 169 -23.09 8.32 1.17
N SER A 170 -24.18 7.61 1.47
CA SER A 170 -24.21 6.15 1.50
C SER A 170 -23.80 5.56 0.15
N THR A 171 -24.35 6.05 -0.96
CA THR A 171 -23.98 5.61 -2.31
C THR A 171 -22.50 5.83 -2.59
N LEU A 172 -21.98 7.05 -2.35
CA LEU A 172 -20.58 7.39 -2.59
C LEU A 172 -19.63 6.53 -1.79
N VAL A 173 -19.87 6.38 -0.47
CA VAL A 173 -19.01 5.61 0.43
C VAL A 173 -19.03 4.13 0.10
N ASN A 174 -20.22 3.53 -0.08
CA ASN A 174 -20.33 2.11 -0.39
C ASN A 174 -19.66 1.77 -1.72
N ARG A 175 -19.86 2.63 -2.73
CA ARG A 175 -19.22 2.47 -4.03
C ARG A 175 -17.71 2.63 -3.94
N LEU A 176 -17.22 3.70 -3.30
CA LEU A 176 -15.79 3.96 -3.15
C LEU A 176 -15.09 2.84 -2.35
N LEU A 177 -15.69 2.35 -1.27
CA LEU A 177 -15.17 1.24 -0.47
C LEU A 177 -15.13 -0.07 -1.27
N ALA A 178 -16.17 -0.35 -2.06
CA ALA A 178 -16.21 -1.51 -2.95
C ALA A 178 -15.18 -1.42 -4.08
N GLU A 179 -15.04 -0.25 -4.72
CA GLU A 179 -14.04 -0.05 -5.76
C GLU A 179 -12.62 -0.10 -5.20
N MET A 180 -12.35 0.50 -4.03
CA MET A 180 -11.06 0.43 -3.35
C MET A 180 -10.65 -1.01 -3.08
N SER A 181 -11.60 -1.82 -2.59
CA SER A 181 -11.39 -3.24 -2.28
C SER A 181 -10.88 -4.04 -3.48
N VAL A 182 -11.29 -3.69 -4.70
CA VAL A 182 -10.88 -4.42 -5.91
C VAL A 182 -9.80 -3.69 -6.72
N SER A 183 -9.35 -2.53 -6.23
CA SER A 183 -8.33 -1.71 -6.89
C SER A 183 -6.93 -2.20 -6.59
N ARG A 184 -5.97 -1.78 -7.43
CA ARG A 184 -4.54 -2.09 -7.28
C ARG A 184 -3.71 -0.84 -7.53
N GLY A 185 -2.44 -0.88 -7.13
CA GLY A 185 -1.47 0.17 -7.46
C GLY A 185 -1.98 1.58 -7.18
N ARG A 186 -1.87 2.47 -8.17
CA ARG A 186 -2.27 3.87 -8.04
C ARG A 186 -3.77 4.07 -7.90
N ALA A 187 -4.59 3.31 -8.63
CA ALA A 187 -6.04 3.32 -8.47
C ALA A 187 -6.44 3.07 -7.01
N TYR A 188 -5.81 2.08 -6.35
CA TYR A 188 -6.03 1.80 -4.93
C TYR A 188 -5.60 2.97 -4.06
N LEU A 189 -4.38 3.50 -4.24
CA LEU A 189 -3.86 4.60 -3.41
C LEU A 189 -4.76 5.85 -3.46
N HIS A 190 -5.26 6.21 -4.64
CA HIS A 190 -6.17 7.35 -4.79
C HIS A 190 -7.52 7.13 -4.09
N ARG A 191 -8.09 5.93 -4.19
CA ARG A 191 -9.38 5.60 -3.54
C ARG A 191 -9.25 5.52 -2.02
N TRP A 192 -8.15 4.93 -1.56
CA TRP A 192 -7.77 4.89 -0.14
C TRP A 192 -7.65 6.29 0.45
N GLU A 193 -6.88 7.17 -0.19
CA GLU A 193 -6.73 8.56 0.24
C GLU A 193 -8.05 9.33 0.14
N ALA A 194 -8.89 9.09 -0.89
CA ALA A 194 -10.21 9.70 -0.99
C ALA A 194 -11.12 9.34 0.20
N LEU A 195 -11.17 8.06 0.61
CA LEU A 195 -11.91 7.64 1.81
C LEU A 195 -11.38 8.32 3.06
N ARG A 196 -10.06 8.30 3.24
CA ARG A 196 -9.42 8.95 4.39
C ARG A 196 -9.73 10.43 4.48
N ARG A 197 -9.75 11.11 3.33
CA ARG A 197 -10.13 12.52 3.29
C ARG A 197 -11.56 12.73 3.72
N LEU A 198 -12.48 11.93 3.17
CA LEU A 198 -13.91 12.03 3.48
C LEU A 198 -14.21 11.80 4.97
N GLN A 199 -13.39 11.06 5.71
CA GLN A 199 -13.52 10.96 7.18
C GLN A 199 -13.35 12.30 7.91
N GLY A 200 -12.75 13.30 7.25
CA GLY A 200 -12.73 14.68 7.72
C GLY A 200 -14.13 15.31 7.81
N HIS A 201 -15.08 14.84 7.01
CA HIS A 201 -16.46 15.30 7.01
C HIS A 201 -17.33 14.51 8.02
N PRO A 202 -18.02 15.17 8.99
CA PRO A 202 -18.73 14.47 10.06
C PRO A 202 -19.79 13.46 9.59
N VAL A 203 -20.59 13.82 8.58
CA VAL A 203 -21.63 12.92 8.04
C VAL A 203 -21.02 11.74 7.30
N ALA A 204 -19.98 11.99 6.50
CA ALA A 204 -19.33 10.94 5.73
C ALA A 204 -18.62 9.95 6.65
N ARG A 205 -17.99 10.42 7.74
CA ARG A 205 -17.35 9.59 8.76
C ARG A 205 -18.31 8.54 9.33
N GLN A 206 -19.52 8.93 9.72
CA GLN A 206 -20.52 8.00 10.26
C GLN A 206 -20.94 6.95 9.22
N VAL A 207 -21.09 7.37 7.97
CA VAL A 207 -21.45 6.47 6.87
C VAL A 207 -20.30 5.50 6.56
N ILE A 208 -19.04 5.96 6.60
CA ILE A 208 -17.85 5.11 6.45
C ILE A 208 -17.78 4.07 7.56
N ALA A 209 -17.94 4.47 8.82
CA ALA A 209 -17.94 3.53 9.95
C ALA A 209 -19.01 2.44 9.80
N ALA A 210 -20.23 2.83 9.41
CA ALA A 210 -21.32 1.88 9.17
C ALA A 210 -21.03 0.92 8.00
N ALA A 211 -20.50 1.43 6.87
CA ALA A 211 -20.15 0.63 5.70
C ALA A 211 -19.00 -0.36 6.00
N VAL A 212 -18.02 0.06 6.81
CA VAL A 212 -16.95 -0.82 7.27
C VAL A 212 -17.51 -1.91 8.19
N ALA A 213 -18.35 -1.55 9.18
CA ALA A 213 -18.98 -2.51 10.08
C ALA A 213 -19.79 -3.58 9.31
N GLU A 214 -20.58 -3.16 8.32
CA GLU A 214 -21.31 -4.09 7.45
C GLU A 214 -20.37 -5.03 6.66
N MET A 215 -19.26 -4.49 6.14
CA MET A 215 -18.29 -5.27 5.39
C MET A 215 -17.54 -6.30 6.24
N VAL A 216 -17.17 -5.96 7.48
CA VAL A 216 -16.40 -6.85 8.38
C VAL A 216 -17.27 -7.88 9.08
N ALA A 217 -18.57 -7.62 9.23
CA ALA A 217 -19.56 -8.55 9.78
C ALA A 217 -19.80 -9.78 8.88
N ASP A 218 -19.36 -9.76 7.61
CA ASP A 218 -19.39 -10.94 6.75
C ASP A 218 -18.12 -11.81 6.96
N PRO A 219 -18.23 -13.00 7.59
CA PRO A 219 -17.08 -13.87 7.84
C PRO A 219 -16.42 -14.40 6.55
N ALA A 220 -17.09 -14.30 5.40
CA ALA A 220 -16.56 -14.65 4.10
C ALA A 220 -15.72 -13.53 3.46
N SER A 221 -15.74 -12.30 4.00
CA SER A 221 -14.97 -11.18 3.48
C SER A 221 -13.49 -11.52 3.39
N GLN A 222 -12.86 -11.20 2.26
CA GLN A 222 -11.40 -11.40 2.08
C GLN A 222 -10.60 -10.10 2.20
N ILE A 223 -11.28 -8.97 2.40
CA ILE A 223 -10.68 -7.64 2.47
C ILE A 223 -11.14 -7.02 3.78
N ILE A 224 -10.25 -7.03 4.78
CA ILE A 224 -10.60 -6.72 6.17
C ILE A 224 -9.66 -5.67 6.76
N VAL A 225 -8.34 -5.81 6.54
CA VAL A 225 -7.32 -4.92 7.15
C VAL A 225 -7.54 -3.45 6.76
N ASP A 226 -7.63 -3.15 5.46
CA ASP A 226 -7.80 -1.76 5.00
C ASP A 226 -9.12 -1.12 5.49
N PRO A 227 -10.29 -1.79 5.38
CA PRO A 227 -11.51 -1.30 6.01
C PRO A 227 -11.37 -1.01 7.51
N LEU A 228 -10.77 -1.92 8.29
CA LEU A 228 -10.58 -1.71 9.73
C LEU A 228 -9.64 -0.54 10.04
N MET A 229 -8.63 -0.28 9.21
CA MET A 229 -7.79 0.91 9.35
C MET A 229 -8.58 2.23 9.25
N LEU A 230 -9.75 2.23 8.61
CA LEU A 230 -10.66 3.39 8.55
C LEU A 230 -11.46 3.61 9.85
N LEU A 231 -11.28 2.79 10.89
CA LEU A 231 -12.00 2.95 12.16
C LEU A 231 -11.20 3.70 13.24
N VAL A 232 -9.96 4.09 12.97
CA VAL A 232 -9.04 4.61 14.02
C VAL A 232 -9.06 6.15 14.14
N HIS A 233 -10.24 6.77 14.07
CA HIS A 233 -10.36 8.24 13.96
C HIS A 233 -11.05 8.90 15.15
N ASP A 234 -12.19 8.35 15.58
CA ASP A 234 -12.99 8.87 16.69
C ASP A 234 -13.39 7.73 17.63
N ARG A 235 -13.89 8.08 18.82
CA ARG A 235 -14.21 7.10 19.87
C ARG A 235 -15.24 6.06 19.42
N GLN A 236 -16.26 6.45 18.66
CA GLN A 236 -17.29 5.51 18.21
C GLN A 236 -16.71 4.51 17.22
N SER A 237 -15.89 4.98 16.28
CA SER A 237 -15.21 4.10 15.33
C SER A 237 -14.18 3.18 16.01
N ILE A 238 -13.43 3.71 17.00
CA ILE A 238 -12.50 2.91 17.81
C ILE A 238 -13.23 1.81 18.57
N GLN A 239 -14.43 2.08 19.11
CA GLN A 239 -15.20 1.05 19.81
C GLN A 239 -15.52 -0.14 18.89
N LEU A 240 -15.90 0.10 17.63
CA LEU A 240 -16.14 -0.98 16.67
C LEU A 240 -14.90 -1.87 16.45
N LEU A 241 -13.70 -1.26 16.45
CA LEU A 241 -12.45 -2.00 16.35
C LEU A 241 -12.15 -2.81 17.63
N VAL A 242 -12.40 -2.23 18.81
CA VAL A 242 -12.25 -2.94 20.10
C VAL A 242 -13.24 -4.10 20.20
N ASP A 243 -14.46 -3.93 19.70
CA ASP A 243 -15.49 -4.97 19.67
C ASP A 243 -15.03 -6.17 18.82
N GLU A 244 -14.35 -5.95 17.70
CA GLU A 244 -13.76 -7.04 16.88
C GLU A 244 -12.56 -7.73 17.56
N VAL A 245 -11.88 -7.09 18.51
CA VAL A 245 -10.88 -7.77 19.35
C VAL A 245 -11.56 -8.59 20.44
N ALA A 246 -12.67 -8.10 20.98
CA ALA A 246 -13.40 -8.75 22.07
C ALA A 246 -14.22 -9.97 21.60
N ALA A 247 -14.91 -9.83 20.46
CA ALA A 247 -15.81 -10.82 19.89
C ALA A 247 -15.64 -10.86 18.36
N PRO A 248 -14.52 -11.39 17.87
CA PRO A 248 -14.18 -11.34 16.45
C PRO A 248 -15.19 -12.10 15.58
N THR A 249 -15.57 -11.51 14.45
CA THR A 249 -16.42 -12.16 13.45
C THR A 249 -15.76 -13.44 12.87
N SER A 250 -14.44 -13.43 12.75
CA SER A 250 -13.64 -14.58 12.30
C SER A 250 -12.20 -14.48 12.81
N GLU A 251 -11.45 -15.57 12.75
CA GLU A 251 -10.00 -15.57 13.06
C GLU A 251 -9.22 -14.51 12.27
N ARG A 252 -9.60 -14.28 11.00
CA ARG A 252 -8.98 -13.26 10.15
C ARG A 252 -9.33 -11.85 10.59
N THR A 253 -10.57 -11.65 11.05
CA THR A 253 -11.00 -10.37 11.60
C THR A 253 -10.28 -10.09 12.90
N LEU A 254 -10.08 -11.09 13.76
CA LEU A 254 -9.24 -10.96 14.96
C LEU A 254 -7.80 -10.56 14.59
N HIS A 255 -7.18 -11.27 13.64
CA HIS A 255 -5.82 -10.98 13.21
C HIS A 255 -5.69 -9.53 12.75
N ALA A 256 -6.56 -9.11 11.83
CA ALA A 256 -6.58 -7.76 11.28
C ALA A 256 -6.86 -6.71 12.37
N ALA A 257 -7.79 -6.97 13.28
CA ALA A 257 -8.11 -6.05 14.37
C ALA A 257 -6.92 -5.86 15.33
N LEU A 258 -6.20 -6.93 15.67
CA LEU A 258 -4.98 -6.87 16.48
C LEU A 258 -3.88 -6.05 15.78
N GLU A 259 -3.63 -6.28 14.48
CA GLU A 259 -2.64 -5.52 13.72
C GLU A 259 -3.00 -4.03 13.62
N VAL A 260 -4.27 -3.70 13.33
CA VAL A 260 -4.73 -2.31 13.27
C VAL A 260 -4.66 -1.65 14.64
N CYS A 261 -4.97 -2.38 15.72
CA CYS A 261 -4.80 -1.88 17.08
C CYS A 261 -3.32 -1.64 17.40
N GLU A 262 -2.39 -2.50 16.97
CA GLU A 262 -0.96 -2.27 17.20
C GLU A 262 -0.52 -0.94 16.56
N LEU A 263 -0.87 -0.73 15.29
CA LEU A 263 -0.57 0.50 14.56
C LEU A 263 -1.20 1.74 15.22
N ALA A 264 -2.44 1.60 15.68
CA ALA A 264 -3.16 2.64 16.41
C ALA A 264 -2.50 2.98 17.76
N ALA A 265 -2.05 1.97 18.50
CA ALA A 265 -1.36 2.13 19.78
C ALA A 265 0.00 2.83 19.59
N GLU A 266 0.78 2.42 18.59
CA GLU A 266 2.05 3.08 18.24
C GLU A 266 1.84 4.56 17.86
N ALA A 267 0.71 4.88 17.23
CA ALA A 267 0.33 6.25 16.91
C ALA A 267 -0.34 7.02 18.08
N GLY A 268 -0.44 6.42 19.27
CA GLY A 268 -1.01 7.04 20.47
C GLY A 268 -2.51 7.34 20.36
N ARG A 269 -3.27 6.45 19.70
CA ARG A 269 -4.70 6.68 19.38
C ARG A 269 -5.67 6.24 20.46
N PHE A 270 -5.25 5.38 21.37
CA PHE A 270 -6.10 4.91 22.46
C PHE A 270 -6.00 5.82 23.68
N GLY A 271 -7.16 6.22 24.21
CA GLY A 271 -7.27 6.85 25.52
C GLY A 271 -7.09 5.83 26.66
N GLY A 272 -7.05 6.29 27.91
CA GLY A 272 -6.77 5.43 29.06
C GLY A 272 -7.73 4.24 29.23
N GLU A 273 -9.02 4.45 28.98
CA GLU A 273 -10.04 3.38 29.06
C GLU A 273 -9.87 2.36 27.92
N ASP A 274 -9.79 2.82 26.68
CA ASP A 274 -9.61 1.94 25.50
C ASP A 274 -8.31 1.14 25.59
N ALA A 275 -7.21 1.79 26.02
CA ALA A 275 -5.92 1.15 26.17
C ALA A 275 -5.93 0.08 27.27
N THR A 276 -6.65 0.33 28.37
CA THR A 276 -6.82 -0.66 29.45
C THR A 276 -7.64 -1.85 28.98
N THR A 277 -8.75 -1.60 28.27
CA THR A 277 -9.60 -2.67 27.71
C THR A 277 -8.82 -3.54 26.73
N LEU A 278 -8.11 -2.93 25.78
CA LEU A 278 -7.31 -3.67 24.80
C LEU A 278 -6.17 -4.45 25.45
N ASP A 279 -5.53 -3.91 26.48
CA ASP A 279 -4.49 -4.61 27.22
C ASP A 279 -5.03 -5.86 27.92
N VAL A 280 -6.22 -5.80 28.54
CA VAL A 280 -6.90 -6.97 29.12
C VAL A 280 -7.24 -8.01 28.06
N LEU A 281 -7.82 -7.58 26.93
CA LEU A 281 -8.18 -8.48 25.83
C LEU A 281 -6.95 -9.15 25.21
N ALA A 282 -5.88 -8.39 24.96
CA ALA A 282 -4.66 -8.92 24.38
C ALA A 282 -3.96 -9.93 25.31
N ARG A 283 -3.99 -9.70 26.64
CA ARG A 283 -3.54 -10.69 27.64
C ARG A 283 -4.37 -11.98 27.58
N ALA A 284 -5.69 -11.86 27.46
CA ALA A 284 -6.57 -13.02 27.37
C ALA A 284 -6.26 -13.86 26.13
N HIS A 285 -6.12 -13.22 24.96
CA HIS A 285 -5.73 -13.89 23.71
C HIS A 285 -4.33 -14.51 23.80
N LEU A 286 -3.36 -13.83 24.42
CA LEU A 286 -2.02 -14.38 24.62
C LEU A 286 -2.02 -15.64 25.51
N ALA A 287 -2.91 -15.68 26.51
CA ALA A 287 -3.05 -16.81 27.43
C ALA A 287 -3.87 -17.99 26.86
N ASP A 288 -4.61 -17.78 25.76
CA ASP A 288 -5.42 -18.82 25.13
C ASP A 288 -4.56 -19.78 24.29
N ASN A 289 -4.30 -20.96 24.85
CA ASN A 289 -3.56 -22.03 24.19
C ASN A 289 -4.30 -22.63 22.98
N GLY A 290 -5.61 -22.38 22.84
CA GLY A 290 -6.42 -22.77 21.70
C GLY A 290 -6.21 -21.89 20.47
N LEU A 291 -5.69 -20.67 20.63
CA LEU A 291 -5.46 -19.78 19.49
C LEU A 291 -4.24 -20.19 18.65
N PRO A 292 -4.27 -19.97 17.33
CA PRO A 292 -3.10 -20.11 16.48
C PRO A 292 -1.90 -19.26 16.93
N PRO A 293 -0.65 -19.75 16.78
CA PRO A 293 0.54 -19.03 17.23
C PRO A 293 0.71 -17.61 16.68
N HIS A 294 0.24 -17.35 15.45
CA HIS A 294 0.36 -16.04 14.81
C HIS A 294 -0.57 -15.00 15.45
N LEU A 295 -1.76 -15.39 15.91
CA LEU A 295 -2.68 -14.51 16.64
C LEU A 295 -2.15 -14.17 18.02
N ARG A 296 -1.61 -15.16 18.74
CA ARG A 296 -0.95 -14.90 20.02
C ARG A 296 0.23 -13.95 19.88
N ARG A 297 0.99 -14.06 18.78
CA ARG A 297 2.06 -13.12 18.47
C ARG A 297 1.51 -11.70 18.24
N ALA A 298 0.50 -11.53 17.40
CA ALA A 298 -0.14 -10.23 17.17
C ALA A 298 -0.69 -9.62 18.47
N ALA A 299 -1.27 -10.43 19.37
CA ALA A 299 -1.70 -9.98 20.69
C ALA A 299 -0.52 -9.52 21.57
N ALA A 300 0.59 -10.25 21.56
CA ALA A 300 1.80 -9.85 22.28
C ALA A 300 2.43 -8.55 21.73
N ASP A 301 2.41 -8.38 20.40
CA ASP A 301 2.90 -7.18 19.74
C ASP A 301 2.05 -5.96 20.15
N LEU A 302 0.72 -6.08 20.12
CA LEU A 302 -0.20 -5.06 20.64
C LEU A 302 0.07 -4.71 22.11
N MET A 303 0.19 -5.71 23.00
CA MET A 303 0.52 -5.47 24.42
C MET A 303 1.81 -4.67 24.60
N SER A 304 2.83 -4.97 23.78
CA SER A 304 4.11 -4.27 23.83
C SER A 304 3.99 -2.78 23.49
N ARG A 305 3.02 -2.40 22.63
CA ARG A 305 2.75 -1.01 22.24
C ARG A 305 1.86 -0.26 23.21
N LEU A 306 0.97 -0.95 23.92
CA LEU A 306 0.11 -0.35 24.95
C LEU A 306 0.86 -0.04 26.25
N THR A 307 2.01 -0.69 26.48
CA THR A 307 2.81 -0.48 27.70
C THR A 307 3.44 0.93 27.72
N PRO A 308 3.21 1.76 28.75
CA PRO A 308 3.81 3.09 28.84
C PRO A 308 5.34 3.04 28.83
N PRO A 309 6.03 4.09 28.32
CA PRO A 309 7.48 4.16 28.40
C PRO A 309 7.94 4.12 29.87
N GLY A 310 8.59 3.01 30.25
CA GLY A 310 9.03 2.72 31.64
C GLY A 310 8.38 1.47 32.27
N GLY A 311 7.31 0.94 31.68
CA GLY A 311 6.75 -0.35 32.06
C GLY A 311 7.63 -1.51 31.59
N ARG A 312 7.81 -2.53 32.43
CA ARG A 312 8.56 -3.74 32.08
C ARG A 312 7.73 -4.56 31.08
N ALA A 313 8.00 -4.37 29.79
CA ALA A 313 7.41 -5.20 28.74
C ALA A 313 7.69 -6.69 29.03
N PRO A 314 6.76 -7.62 28.71
CA PRO A 314 7.03 -9.04 28.83
C PRO A 314 8.32 -9.39 28.07
N THR A 315 9.30 -9.95 28.78
CA THR A 315 10.64 -10.27 28.25
C THR A 315 10.66 -11.46 27.29
N GLY A 316 9.56 -11.74 26.58
CA GLY A 316 9.37 -12.99 25.83
C GLY A 316 9.16 -12.86 24.31
N THR A 317 8.84 -11.69 23.77
CA THR A 317 8.37 -11.57 22.37
C THR A 317 8.72 -10.26 21.70
N ARG A 318 9.75 -9.53 22.14
CA ARG A 318 10.45 -8.66 21.18
C ARG A 318 11.16 -9.58 20.21
N GLY A 319 10.47 -9.92 19.13
CA GLY A 319 11.04 -10.62 17.99
C GLY A 319 12.17 -9.78 17.45
N GLY A 320 13.37 -10.05 17.96
CA GLY A 320 14.63 -9.57 17.44
C GLY A 320 14.80 -8.06 17.54
N ASP A 321 15.80 -7.68 18.31
CA ASP A 321 16.79 -6.78 17.73
C ASP A 321 17.04 -7.15 16.26
N GLN A 322 17.28 -6.14 15.44
CA GLN A 322 17.49 -6.22 14.02
C GLN A 322 18.61 -7.21 13.70
N ASP A 323 18.30 -8.49 13.60
CA ASP A 323 19.25 -9.50 13.16
C ASP A 323 19.51 -9.18 11.69
N HIS A 324 20.56 -8.39 11.47
CA HIS A 324 21.24 -8.16 10.22
C HIS A 324 21.83 -9.50 9.80
N THR A 325 20.96 -10.47 9.52
CA THR A 325 21.37 -11.73 8.95
C THR A 325 22.07 -11.38 7.64
N PRO A 326 23.27 -11.92 7.38
CA PRO A 326 24.01 -11.64 6.14
C PRO A 326 23.15 -11.80 4.88
N GLY A 327 22.14 -12.69 4.90
CA GLY A 327 21.17 -12.88 3.83
C GLY A 327 20.27 -11.67 3.56
N ARG A 328 19.81 -10.95 4.59
CA ARG A 328 18.99 -9.72 4.43
C ARG A 328 19.78 -8.64 3.71
N ALA A 329 20.98 -8.33 4.23
CA ALA A 329 21.84 -7.31 3.64
C ALA A 329 22.24 -7.66 2.20
N ALA A 330 22.56 -8.94 1.93
CA ALA A 330 22.87 -9.42 0.58
C ALA A 330 21.69 -9.27 -0.38
N ALA A 331 20.46 -9.62 0.05
CA ALA A 331 19.26 -9.48 -0.77
C ALA A 331 18.97 -8.02 -1.13
N VAL A 332 19.06 -7.11 -0.16
CA VAL A 332 18.88 -5.66 -0.39
C VAL A 332 19.95 -5.11 -1.34
N ALA A 333 21.22 -5.47 -1.11
CA ALA A 333 22.33 -5.01 -1.94
C ALA A 333 22.22 -5.52 -3.39
N ALA A 334 21.84 -6.78 -3.59
CA ALA A 334 21.66 -7.37 -4.91
C ALA A 334 20.56 -6.63 -5.70
N LEU A 335 19.39 -6.40 -5.10
CA LEU A 335 18.28 -5.69 -5.75
C LEU A 335 18.61 -4.23 -6.05
N THR A 336 19.23 -3.53 -5.09
CA THR A 336 19.65 -2.14 -5.26
C THR A 336 20.66 -2.01 -6.42
N THR A 337 21.66 -2.89 -6.44
CA THR A 337 22.70 -2.90 -7.50
C THR A 337 22.10 -3.16 -8.88
N SER A 338 21.19 -4.14 -9.00
CA SER A 338 20.50 -4.45 -10.25
C SER A 338 19.67 -3.26 -10.76
N ALA A 339 18.94 -2.58 -9.88
CA ALA A 339 18.14 -1.42 -10.26
C ALA A 339 19.00 -0.19 -10.63
N GLU A 340 20.11 0.04 -9.92
CA GLU A 340 21.06 1.10 -10.24
C GLU A 340 21.76 0.86 -11.58
N ALA A 341 22.14 -0.39 -11.87
CA ALA A 341 22.75 -0.78 -13.14
C ALA A 341 21.80 -0.55 -14.33
N ALA A 342 20.52 -0.90 -14.18
CA ALA A 342 19.52 -0.73 -15.22
C ALA A 342 19.26 0.76 -15.60
N LEU A 343 19.47 1.68 -14.66
CA LEU A 343 19.32 3.13 -14.90
C LEU A 343 20.64 3.84 -15.22
N ASP A 344 21.72 3.08 -15.41
CA ASP A 344 23.06 3.60 -15.68
C ASP A 344 23.49 4.67 -14.64
N VAL A 345 23.18 4.39 -13.38
CA VAL A 345 23.40 5.31 -12.25
C VAL A 345 24.88 5.68 -12.13
N ALA A 346 25.79 4.75 -12.40
CA ALA A 346 27.24 4.98 -12.36
C ALA A 346 27.69 6.07 -13.35
N THR A 347 27.15 6.06 -14.57
CA THR A 347 27.52 7.02 -15.62
C THR A 347 26.83 8.38 -15.41
N ARG A 348 25.58 8.37 -14.95
CA ARG A 348 24.81 9.61 -14.65
C ARG A 348 25.26 10.27 -13.34
N GLY A 349 25.82 9.48 -12.42
CA GLY A 349 26.45 9.85 -11.16
C GLY A 349 25.48 10.22 -10.03
N THR A 350 25.48 9.43 -8.95
CA THR A 350 24.78 9.75 -7.68
C THR A 350 25.72 10.18 -6.57
N SER A 351 25.15 10.84 -5.57
CA SER A 351 25.74 11.01 -4.25
C SER A 351 25.46 9.80 -3.37
N ALA A 352 26.38 9.49 -2.44
CA ALA A 352 26.24 8.37 -1.52
C ALA A 352 24.95 8.40 -0.66
N GLY A 353 24.37 9.59 -0.40
CA GLY A 353 23.12 9.73 0.36
C GLY A 353 21.87 9.28 -0.42
N GLU A 354 21.86 9.41 -1.74
CA GLU A 354 20.73 9.00 -2.58
C GLU A 354 20.62 7.47 -2.63
N ASN A 355 21.78 6.79 -2.73
CA ASN A 355 21.86 5.33 -2.71
C ASN A 355 21.40 4.77 -1.34
N ARG A 356 21.73 5.45 -0.23
CA ARG A 356 21.28 5.04 1.11
C ARG A 356 19.75 5.00 1.24
N MET A 357 19.04 5.99 0.69
CA MET A 357 17.57 6.00 0.74
C MET A 357 16.98 4.88 -0.12
N LEU A 358 17.54 4.60 -1.31
CA LEU A 358 17.12 3.47 -2.12
C LEU A 358 17.28 2.14 -1.37
N THR A 359 18.48 1.89 -0.80
CA THR A 359 18.76 0.71 0.03
C THR A 359 17.76 0.58 1.18
N ARG A 360 17.48 1.70 1.87
CA ARG A 360 16.50 1.73 2.96
C ARG A 360 15.08 1.39 2.50
N LEU A 361 14.62 1.98 1.39
CA LEU A 361 13.29 1.71 0.86
C LEU A 361 13.14 0.25 0.43
N VAL A 362 14.19 -0.35 -0.17
CA VAL A 362 14.21 -1.78 -0.53
C VAL A 362 14.18 -2.66 0.72
N ASP A 363 14.98 -2.33 1.74
CA ASP A 363 14.99 -3.04 3.02
C ASP A 363 13.63 -3.00 3.72
N GLU A 364 13.00 -1.82 3.75
CA GLU A 364 11.68 -1.64 4.34
C GLU A 364 10.59 -2.36 3.54
N LEU A 365 10.61 -2.30 2.20
CA LEU A 365 9.68 -3.01 1.33
C LEU A 365 9.67 -4.51 1.62
N LEU A 366 10.86 -5.10 1.76
CA LEU A 366 11.02 -6.54 1.91
C LEU A 366 10.77 -7.03 3.33
N PHE A 367 11.21 -6.26 4.33
CA PHE A 367 11.41 -6.82 5.66
C PHE A 367 10.91 -5.95 6.82
N SER A 368 10.27 -4.81 6.55
CA SER A 368 9.56 -4.09 7.61
C SER A 368 8.40 -4.95 8.10
N GLN A 369 8.26 -5.11 9.42
CA GLN A 369 7.08 -5.79 10.00
C GLN A 369 5.84 -4.90 9.94
N GLN A 370 6.02 -3.57 9.93
CA GLN A 370 4.94 -2.59 9.84
C GLN A 370 4.40 -2.50 8.41
N VAL A 371 3.12 -2.87 8.22
CA VAL A 371 2.39 -2.84 6.92
C VAL A 371 2.43 -1.47 6.26
N ASP A 372 2.20 -0.41 7.02
CA ASP A 372 2.15 0.97 6.51
C ASP A 372 3.53 1.45 6.04
N VAL A 373 4.61 1.07 6.73
CA VAL A 373 5.99 1.33 6.30
C VAL A 373 6.29 0.59 4.99
N ARG A 374 5.89 -0.69 4.85
CA ARG A 374 6.04 -1.44 3.60
C ARG A 374 5.28 -0.75 2.46
N LEU A 375 4.02 -0.39 2.69
CA LEU A 375 3.18 0.29 1.70
C LEU A 375 3.75 1.65 1.29
N GLY A 376 4.26 2.43 2.25
CA GLY A 376 4.92 3.71 1.98
C GLY A 376 6.21 3.56 1.18
N ALA A 377 7.03 2.55 1.49
CA ALA A 377 8.22 2.24 0.70
C ALA A 377 7.85 1.80 -0.73
N ALA A 378 6.87 0.90 -0.87
CA ALA A 378 6.36 0.45 -2.15
C ALA A 378 5.82 1.61 -3.01
N ALA A 379 5.02 2.50 -2.43
CA ALA A 379 4.45 3.65 -3.14
C ALA A 379 5.54 4.60 -3.67
N VAL A 380 6.58 4.86 -2.88
CA VAL A 380 7.72 5.68 -3.31
C VAL A 380 8.51 4.99 -4.42
N LEU A 381 8.83 3.71 -4.26
CA LEU A 381 9.60 2.95 -5.24
C LEU A 381 8.84 2.82 -6.57
N ALA A 382 7.56 2.43 -6.53
CA ALA A 382 6.70 2.31 -7.71
C ALA A 382 6.49 3.64 -8.43
N ALA A 383 6.48 4.77 -7.69
CA ALA A 383 6.38 6.10 -8.30
C ALA A 383 7.72 6.64 -8.84
N SER A 384 8.85 6.06 -8.42
CA SER A 384 10.18 6.47 -8.84
C SER A 384 10.62 5.78 -10.14
N PRO A 385 11.65 6.30 -10.84
CA PRO A 385 12.26 5.61 -11.98
C PRO A 385 12.84 4.21 -11.66
N PHE A 386 13.06 3.90 -10.38
CA PHE A 386 13.57 2.59 -9.93
C PHE A 386 12.49 1.50 -9.84
N GLY A 387 11.20 1.86 -9.94
CA GLY A 387 10.10 0.92 -9.74
C GLY A 387 10.15 -0.30 -10.67
N THR A 388 10.16 -0.07 -11.99
CA THR A 388 10.25 -1.17 -12.98
C THR A 388 11.55 -1.95 -12.88
N PRO A 389 12.75 -1.32 -12.85
CA PRO A 389 14.00 -2.06 -12.66
C PRO A 389 14.06 -2.95 -11.42
N LEU A 390 13.48 -2.49 -10.29
CA LEU A 390 13.40 -3.31 -9.08
C LEU A 390 12.43 -4.48 -9.24
N ALA A 391 11.29 -4.28 -9.92
CA ALA A 391 10.35 -5.35 -10.20
C ALA A 391 10.94 -6.41 -11.15
N ASP A 392 11.69 -5.99 -12.17
CA ASP A 392 12.44 -6.89 -13.06
C ASP A 392 13.47 -7.70 -12.29
N ALA A 393 14.23 -7.05 -11.40
CA ALA A 393 15.21 -7.71 -10.55
C ALA A 393 14.55 -8.74 -9.61
N LEU A 394 13.44 -8.38 -8.95
CA LEU A 394 12.66 -9.29 -8.11
C LEU A 394 12.18 -10.52 -8.89
N ALA A 395 11.64 -10.32 -10.10
CA ALA A 395 11.18 -11.41 -10.96
C ALA A 395 12.35 -12.33 -11.37
N GLY A 396 13.50 -11.76 -11.74
CA GLY A 396 14.72 -12.52 -12.06
C GLY A 396 15.24 -13.35 -10.88
N HIS A 397 15.28 -12.76 -9.68
CA HIS A 397 15.70 -13.45 -8.46
C HIS A 397 14.73 -14.57 -8.05
N LEU A 398 13.42 -14.38 -8.21
CA LEU A 398 12.42 -15.44 -7.99
C LEU A 398 12.62 -16.62 -8.97
N ALA A 399 12.85 -16.33 -10.25
CA ALA A 399 13.11 -17.37 -11.25
C ALA A 399 14.42 -18.15 -10.96
N ALA A 400 15.47 -17.44 -10.53
CA ALA A 400 16.73 -18.07 -10.15
C ALA A 400 16.59 -18.94 -8.89
N ALA A 401 15.89 -18.47 -7.86
CA ALA A 401 15.71 -19.21 -6.61
C ALA A 401 14.93 -20.51 -6.80
N LEU A 402 13.95 -20.54 -7.71
CA LEU A 402 13.24 -21.77 -8.09
C LEU A 402 14.16 -22.85 -8.67
N SER A 403 15.24 -22.43 -9.32
CA SER A 403 16.21 -23.33 -9.96
C SER A 403 17.29 -23.80 -8.99
N ALA A 404 17.64 -22.99 -7.98
CA ALA A 404 18.76 -23.23 -7.07
C ALA A 404 18.37 -23.93 -5.76
N GLY A 405 17.09 -24.02 -5.39
CA GLY A 405 16.64 -24.62 -4.13
C GLY A 405 17.16 -23.90 -2.88
N ASP A 406 17.51 -22.62 -3.02
CA ASP A 406 18.24 -21.82 -2.04
C ASP A 406 17.34 -21.28 -0.90
N ARG A 407 17.94 -20.93 0.25
CA ARG A 407 17.31 -20.28 1.43
C ARG A 407 17.05 -18.78 1.21
N SER A 408 16.87 -18.37 -0.05
CA SER A 408 16.58 -16.99 -0.43
C SER A 408 15.21 -16.52 0.11
N PRO A 409 15.03 -15.22 0.43
CA PRO A 409 13.80 -14.62 0.96
C PRO A 409 12.71 -14.49 -0.12
N THR A 410 12.34 -15.64 -0.67
CA THR A 410 11.46 -15.80 -1.83
C THR A 410 10.01 -15.41 -1.53
N GLY A 411 9.56 -15.57 -0.28
CA GLY A 411 8.25 -15.08 0.15
C GLY A 411 8.17 -13.56 0.15
N GLU A 412 9.20 -12.91 0.68
CA GLU A 412 9.34 -11.45 0.72
C GLU A 412 9.45 -10.87 -0.70
N TRP A 413 10.22 -11.53 -1.59
CA TRP A 413 10.30 -11.14 -2.99
C TRP A 413 8.96 -11.26 -3.72
N ALA A 414 8.21 -12.35 -3.50
CA ALA A 414 6.90 -12.53 -4.12
C ALA A 414 5.88 -11.47 -3.65
N SER A 415 5.88 -11.16 -2.35
CA SER A 415 5.05 -10.10 -1.77
C SER A 415 5.40 -8.71 -2.31
N ALA A 416 6.71 -8.39 -2.36
CA ALA A 416 7.20 -7.12 -2.92
C ALA A 416 6.85 -6.98 -4.40
N LEU A 417 7.06 -8.04 -5.20
CA LEU A 417 6.72 -8.05 -6.63
C LEU A 417 5.22 -7.81 -6.84
N GLY A 418 4.37 -8.41 -6.01
CA GLY A 418 2.93 -8.18 -6.02
C GLY A 418 2.51 -6.73 -5.74
N THR A 419 3.39 -5.93 -5.14
CA THR A 419 3.10 -4.55 -4.73
C THR A 419 3.65 -3.51 -5.71
N ILE A 420 4.87 -3.71 -6.24
CA ILE A 420 5.52 -2.75 -7.15
C ILE A 420 5.55 -3.20 -8.61
N GLY A 421 5.21 -4.45 -8.90
CA GLY A 421 5.29 -5.00 -10.25
C GLY A 421 4.15 -4.56 -11.17
N GLY A 422 4.45 -4.48 -12.47
CA GLY A 422 3.47 -4.39 -13.56
C GLY A 422 3.03 -5.75 -14.12
N ALA A 423 2.12 -5.73 -15.11
CA ALA A 423 1.55 -6.93 -15.72
C ALA A 423 2.60 -7.90 -16.31
N GLY A 424 3.72 -7.39 -16.82
CA GLY A 424 4.81 -8.21 -17.37
C GLY A 424 5.49 -9.14 -16.35
N HIS A 425 5.30 -8.91 -15.06
CA HIS A 425 5.91 -9.73 -14.00
C HIS A 425 5.03 -10.89 -13.52
N ARG A 426 3.79 -11.00 -14.02
CA ARG A 426 2.86 -12.10 -13.68
C ARG A 426 3.46 -13.49 -13.88
N PRO A 427 4.19 -13.78 -14.99
CA PRO A 427 4.75 -15.12 -15.21
C PRO A 427 5.66 -15.61 -14.08
N ALA A 428 6.37 -14.72 -13.36
CA ALA A 428 7.22 -15.10 -12.25
C ALA A 428 6.41 -15.67 -11.07
N LEU A 429 5.26 -15.05 -10.73
CA LEU A 429 4.37 -15.54 -9.67
C LEU A 429 3.58 -16.77 -10.12
N GLU A 430 3.19 -16.84 -11.39
CA GLU A 430 2.54 -18.02 -11.98
C GLU A 430 3.44 -19.25 -11.94
N ALA A 431 4.74 -19.09 -12.21
CA ALA A 431 5.73 -20.16 -12.09
C ALA A 431 5.86 -20.69 -10.66
N LEU A 432 5.81 -19.82 -9.64
CA LEU A 432 5.80 -20.23 -8.23
C LEU A 432 4.57 -21.10 -7.91
N LEU A 433 3.38 -20.71 -8.39
CA LEU A 433 2.14 -21.46 -8.17
C LEU A 433 2.12 -22.80 -8.93
N ALA A 434 2.80 -22.88 -10.07
CA ALA A 434 2.96 -24.11 -10.82
C ALA A 434 3.97 -25.08 -10.16
N GLY A 435 4.98 -24.56 -9.45
CA GLY A 435 6.09 -25.32 -8.87
C GLY A 435 5.83 -25.95 -7.48
N PRO A 436 6.69 -26.87 -7.01
CA PRO A 436 6.63 -27.47 -5.67
C PRO A 436 7.14 -26.52 -4.58
N VAL A 437 6.43 -25.42 -4.34
CA VAL A 437 6.82 -24.43 -3.31
C VAL A 437 6.15 -24.69 -1.95
N PRO A 438 6.78 -24.28 -0.83
CA PRO A 438 6.15 -24.27 0.49
C PRO A 438 4.81 -23.49 0.51
N PRO A 439 3.82 -23.89 1.33
CA PRO A 439 2.51 -23.23 1.39
C PRO A 439 2.59 -21.72 1.62
N ALA A 440 3.43 -21.26 2.55
CA ALA A 440 3.61 -19.83 2.83
C ALA A 440 4.03 -19.03 1.58
N MET A 441 4.89 -19.61 0.74
CA MET A 441 5.32 -18.99 -0.52
C MET A 441 4.19 -18.97 -1.56
N ALA A 442 3.41 -20.06 -1.67
CA ALA A 442 2.24 -20.11 -2.55
C ALA A 442 1.17 -19.09 -2.13
N VAL A 443 0.98 -18.86 -0.83
CA VAL A 443 0.10 -17.81 -0.29
C VAL A 443 0.58 -16.43 -0.77
N GLN A 444 1.86 -16.09 -0.58
CA GLN A 444 2.41 -14.81 -1.02
C GLN A 444 2.32 -14.63 -2.54
N ALA A 445 2.62 -15.68 -3.31
CA ALA A 445 2.51 -15.64 -4.77
C ALA A 445 1.06 -15.43 -5.24
N ALA A 446 0.09 -16.09 -4.62
CA ALA A 446 -1.33 -15.92 -4.95
C ALA A 446 -1.83 -14.52 -4.60
N PHE A 447 -1.52 -14.00 -3.41
CA PHE A 447 -1.85 -12.60 -3.06
C PHE A 447 -1.19 -11.61 -4.01
N GLY A 448 0.10 -11.79 -4.30
CA GLY A 448 0.83 -10.93 -5.25
C GLY A 448 0.21 -10.95 -6.64
N LEU A 449 -0.20 -12.12 -7.14
CA LEU A 449 -0.88 -12.25 -8.43
C LEU A 449 -2.26 -11.60 -8.45
N GLY A 450 -2.95 -11.60 -7.30
CA GLY A 450 -4.18 -10.85 -7.08
C GLY A 450 -3.98 -9.33 -7.13
N ASN A 451 -2.79 -8.83 -6.82
CA ASN A 451 -2.47 -7.40 -6.74
C ASN A 451 -1.73 -6.86 -7.98
N LEU A 452 -1.12 -7.72 -8.80
CA LEU A 452 -0.51 -7.32 -10.06
C LEU A 452 -1.56 -6.88 -11.12
N PRO A 453 -1.32 -5.80 -11.88
CA PRO A 453 -2.13 -5.44 -13.05
C PRO A 453 -2.23 -6.58 -14.07
N GLY A 454 -3.30 -6.61 -14.87
CA GLY A 454 -3.55 -7.64 -15.88
C GLY A 454 -4.35 -8.84 -15.36
N ARG A 455 -4.35 -9.93 -16.14
CA ARG A 455 -5.08 -11.19 -15.85
C ARG A 455 -4.20 -12.39 -16.15
N THR A 456 -4.33 -13.43 -15.33
CA THR A 456 -3.66 -14.72 -15.48
C THR A 456 -4.52 -15.59 -16.36
N ASP A 457 -3.87 -16.46 -17.14
CA ASP A 457 -4.57 -17.52 -17.86
C ASP A 457 -5.44 -18.33 -16.86
N PRO A 458 -6.77 -18.40 -17.06
CA PRO A 458 -7.66 -19.18 -16.20
C PRO A 458 -7.18 -20.63 -15.97
N ALA A 459 -6.46 -21.23 -16.91
CA ALA A 459 -5.90 -22.57 -16.77
C ALA A 459 -4.86 -22.67 -15.63
N VAL A 460 -4.03 -21.65 -15.44
CA VAL A 460 -3.00 -21.61 -14.39
C VAL A 460 -3.66 -21.59 -13.01
N LEU A 461 -4.61 -20.67 -12.78
CA LEU A 461 -5.33 -20.59 -11.50
C LEU A 461 -6.16 -21.86 -11.25
N THR A 462 -6.82 -22.40 -12.27
CA THR A 462 -7.59 -23.66 -12.18
C THR A 462 -6.68 -24.83 -11.81
N HIS A 463 -5.49 -24.92 -12.41
CA HIS A 463 -4.51 -25.95 -12.09
C HIS A 463 -4.05 -25.84 -10.63
N ALA A 464 -3.67 -24.63 -10.19
CA ALA A 464 -3.25 -24.37 -8.82
C ALA A 464 -4.35 -24.73 -7.81
N VAL A 465 -5.59 -24.30 -8.03
CA VAL A 465 -6.73 -24.64 -7.18
C VAL A 465 -6.93 -26.16 -7.10
N ARG A 466 -6.91 -26.87 -8.24
CA ARG A 466 -7.05 -28.34 -8.25
C ARG A 466 -5.94 -29.04 -7.49
N ARG A 467 -4.70 -28.59 -7.63
CA ARG A 467 -3.54 -29.15 -6.93
C ARG A 467 -3.67 -28.98 -5.42
N HIS A 468 -3.98 -27.76 -4.95
CA HIS A 468 -4.11 -27.49 -3.52
C HIS A 468 -5.39 -28.09 -2.92
N ALA A 469 -6.46 -28.24 -3.71
CA ALA A 469 -7.65 -29.01 -3.33
C ALA A 469 -7.32 -30.49 -3.06
N ARG A 470 -6.54 -31.13 -3.94
CA ARG A 470 -6.06 -32.51 -3.74
C ARG A 470 -5.12 -32.62 -2.55
N ALA A 471 -4.31 -31.59 -2.27
CA ALA A 471 -3.47 -31.55 -1.08
C ALA A 471 -4.32 -31.48 0.19
N TRP A 472 -5.30 -30.58 0.22
CA TRP A 472 -6.27 -30.45 1.31
C TRP A 472 -7.02 -31.74 1.58
N GLN A 473 -7.57 -32.39 0.54
CA GLN A 473 -8.31 -33.65 0.70
C GLN A 473 -7.48 -34.76 1.35
N ARG A 474 -6.16 -34.80 1.06
CA ARG A 474 -5.24 -35.79 1.60
C ARG A 474 -4.78 -35.48 3.02
N THR A 475 -4.50 -34.22 3.32
CA THR A 475 -3.83 -33.84 4.58
C THR A 475 -4.76 -33.24 5.62
N ARG A 476 -5.85 -32.59 5.18
CA ARG A 476 -6.75 -31.77 6.01
C ARG A 476 -5.99 -30.77 6.91
N ARG A 477 -4.85 -30.26 6.42
CA ARG A 477 -3.98 -29.30 7.13
C ARG A 477 -4.26 -27.87 6.69
N ASP A 478 -4.18 -26.95 7.64
CA ASP A 478 -4.48 -25.51 7.49
C ASP A 478 -3.72 -24.84 6.34
N GLY A 479 -2.44 -25.18 6.14
CA GLY A 479 -1.64 -24.55 5.08
C GLY A 479 -2.17 -24.79 3.66
N ALA A 480 -2.90 -25.89 3.41
CA ALA A 480 -3.52 -26.11 2.09
C ALA A 480 -4.81 -25.28 1.93
N GLU A 481 -5.57 -25.09 3.01
CA GLU A 481 -6.74 -24.21 3.02
C GLU A 481 -6.35 -22.74 2.82
N GLU A 482 -5.28 -22.28 3.48
CA GLU A 482 -4.80 -20.90 3.35
C GLU A 482 -4.40 -20.59 1.90
N VAL A 483 -3.67 -21.49 1.24
CA VAL A 483 -3.34 -21.34 -0.19
C VAL A 483 -4.60 -21.30 -1.05
N LEU A 484 -5.60 -22.15 -0.78
CA LEU A 484 -6.88 -22.11 -1.50
C LEU A 484 -7.60 -20.77 -1.33
N ARG A 485 -7.61 -20.21 -0.11
CA ARG A 485 -8.20 -18.88 0.14
C ARG A 485 -7.44 -17.79 -0.60
N ALA A 486 -6.11 -17.83 -0.62
CA ALA A 486 -5.29 -16.87 -1.36
C ALA A 486 -5.50 -16.98 -2.89
N LEU A 487 -5.72 -18.18 -3.41
CA LEU A 487 -6.09 -18.41 -4.82
C LEU A 487 -7.50 -17.88 -5.14
N VAL A 488 -8.46 -18.03 -4.22
CA VAL A 488 -9.80 -17.42 -4.35
C VAL A 488 -9.71 -15.89 -4.33
N TYR A 489 -8.84 -15.31 -3.48
CA TYR A 489 -8.56 -13.88 -3.51
C TYR A 489 -8.01 -13.45 -4.87
N ALA A 490 -7.00 -14.15 -5.39
CA ALA A 490 -6.40 -13.86 -6.70
C ALA A 490 -7.45 -13.93 -7.83
N ALA A 491 -8.30 -14.96 -7.80
CA ALA A 491 -9.41 -15.13 -8.75
C ALA A 491 -10.46 -14.02 -8.62
N GLY A 492 -10.78 -13.62 -7.39
CA GLY A 492 -11.68 -12.51 -7.06
C GLY A 492 -11.21 -11.19 -7.62
N MET A 493 -9.97 -10.81 -7.31
CA MET A 493 -9.33 -9.59 -7.82
C MET A 493 -9.21 -9.57 -9.35
N GLN A 494 -9.16 -10.74 -10.00
CA GLN A 494 -9.08 -10.85 -11.47
C GLN A 494 -10.44 -11.10 -12.15
N HIS A 495 -11.52 -11.12 -11.37
CA HIS A 495 -12.88 -11.42 -11.83
C HIS A 495 -12.97 -12.72 -12.63
N ALA A 496 -12.29 -13.77 -12.17
CA ALA A 496 -12.34 -15.10 -12.76
C ALA A 496 -13.63 -15.83 -12.34
N THR A 497 -14.78 -15.33 -12.78
CA THR A 497 -16.12 -15.75 -12.34
C THR A 497 -16.42 -17.23 -12.58
N SER A 498 -15.89 -17.81 -13.65
CA SER A 498 -16.01 -19.24 -13.94
C SER A 498 -15.30 -20.09 -12.88
N LEU A 499 -14.06 -19.75 -12.53
CA LEU A 499 -13.30 -20.43 -11.49
C LEU A 499 -13.94 -20.25 -10.10
N LEU A 500 -14.39 -19.05 -9.77
CA LEU A 500 -15.09 -18.79 -8.51
C LEU A 500 -16.39 -19.61 -8.40
N SER A 501 -17.13 -19.74 -9.50
CA SER A 501 -18.34 -20.56 -9.57
C SER A 501 -18.05 -22.04 -9.38
N ASP A 502 -16.98 -22.56 -10.00
CA ASP A 502 -16.49 -23.93 -9.79
C ASP A 502 -16.16 -24.15 -8.31
N VAL A 503 -15.29 -23.32 -7.73
CA VAL A 503 -14.89 -23.42 -6.31
C VAL A 503 -16.11 -23.40 -5.37
N ARG A 504 -17.07 -22.49 -5.59
CA ARG A 504 -18.31 -22.41 -4.81
C ARG A 504 -19.11 -23.71 -4.85
N SER A 505 -19.12 -24.41 -5.99
CA SER A 505 -19.94 -25.60 -6.24
C SER A 505 -19.33 -26.91 -5.75
N ARG A 506 -18.07 -26.91 -5.29
CA ARG A 506 -17.31 -28.12 -4.95
C ARG A 506 -17.38 -28.47 -3.47
N PRO A 507 -18.29 -29.37 -3.04
CA PRO A 507 -18.56 -29.65 -1.62
C PRO A 507 -17.35 -30.21 -0.85
N GLU A 508 -16.35 -30.73 -1.56
CA GLU A 508 -15.15 -31.31 -0.99
C GLU A 508 -14.08 -30.28 -0.58
N LEU A 509 -14.26 -29.01 -0.94
CA LEU A 509 -13.40 -27.90 -0.48
C LEU A 509 -13.84 -27.39 0.90
N PRO A 510 -12.97 -26.71 1.67
CA PRO A 510 -13.37 -26.10 2.95
C PRO A 510 -14.53 -25.12 2.81
N ASP A 511 -15.43 -25.08 3.80
CA ASP A 511 -16.59 -24.18 3.81
C ASP A 511 -16.20 -22.72 3.66
N GLY A 512 -15.15 -22.28 4.37
CA GLY A 512 -14.63 -20.92 4.29
C GLY A 512 -14.12 -20.54 2.90
N VAL A 513 -13.52 -21.49 2.16
CA VAL A 513 -13.07 -21.27 0.78
C VAL A 513 -14.26 -21.09 -0.17
N ARG A 514 -15.31 -21.91 -0.01
CA ARG A 514 -16.54 -21.78 -0.83
C ARG A 514 -17.32 -20.51 -0.51
N ALA A 515 -17.35 -20.12 0.77
CA ALA A 515 -17.97 -18.89 1.23
C ALA A 515 -17.24 -17.67 0.64
N ALA A 516 -15.91 -17.65 0.68
CA ALA A 516 -15.09 -16.60 0.05
C ALA A 516 -15.34 -16.49 -1.46
N ALA A 517 -15.45 -17.62 -2.17
CA ALA A 517 -15.77 -17.60 -3.60
C ALA A 517 -17.16 -17.03 -3.88
N ARG A 518 -18.16 -17.34 -3.03
CA ARG A 518 -19.50 -16.75 -3.10
C ARG A 518 -19.46 -15.25 -2.85
N TRP A 519 -18.70 -14.80 -1.86
CA TRP A 519 -18.55 -13.39 -1.52
C TRP A 519 -18.06 -12.55 -2.71
N TRP A 520 -17.07 -13.06 -3.46
CA TRP A 520 -16.61 -12.40 -4.67
C TRP A 520 -17.65 -12.35 -5.79
N LEU A 521 -18.48 -13.38 -5.93
CA LEU A 521 -19.49 -13.47 -7.00
C LEU A 521 -20.68 -12.52 -6.80
N VAL A 522 -20.99 -12.11 -5.56
CA VAL A 522 -22.13 -11.24 -5.28
C VAL A 522 -21.78 -9.75 -5.29
N ARG A 523 -20.49 -9.41 -5.39
CA ARG A 523 -20.06 -8.00 -5.40
C ARG A 523 -20.19 -7.38 -6.79
N PRO A 524 -20.86 -6.23 -6.92
CA PRO A 524 -20.89 -5.50 -8.18
C PRO A 524 -19.49 -4.96 -8.47
N VAL A 525 -18.90 -5.39 -9.58
CA VAL A 525 -17.60 -4.88 -10.03
C VAL A 525 -17.82 -4.11 -11.32
N SER A 526 -17.56 -2.80 -11.29
CA SER A 526 -17.35 -2.04 -12.51
C SER A 526 -15.96 -2.37 -13.06
N ALA A 527 -15.85 -2.77 -14.33
CA ALA A 527 -14.58 -3.16 -14.95
C ALA A 527 -13.46 -2.12 -14.80
N ALA A 528 -13.80 -0.83 -14.66
CA ALA A 528 -12.84 0.25 -14.43
C ALA A 528 -12.38 0.43 -12.98
N ALA A 529 -12.98 -0.30 -12.03
CA ALA A 529 -12.45 -0.38 -10.68
C ALA A 529 -11.11 -1.15 -10.64
N ALA A 530 -10.90 -2.08 -11.59
CA ALA A 530 -9.72 -2.93 -11.67
C ALA A 530 -8.59 -2.38 -12.56
N GLU A 531 -8.89 -1.45 -13.48
CA GLU A 531 -7.94 -0.89 -14.44
C GLU A 531 -7.74 0.61 -14.21
N GLY A 532 -6.61 0.96 -13.58
CA GLY A 532 -6.16 2.33 -13.34
C GLY A 532 -4.74 2.42 -12.77
#